data_AF-A0A5M8QYR6-F1
#
_entry.id   AF-A0A5M8QYR6-F1
#
_cell.length_a   1.000
_cell.length_b   1.000
_cell.length_c   1.000
_cell.angle_alpha   90.00
_cell.angle_beta   90.00
_cell.angle_gamma   90.00
#
_symmetry.space_group_name_H-M   'P 1'
#
loop_
_entity.id
_entity.type
_entity.pdbx_description
1 polymer ?
#
loop_
_entity_poly.entity_id
_entity_poly.type
_entity_poly.pdbx_seq_one_letter_code
_entity_poly.pdbx_strand_id
1 'polypeptide(L)'
;MEDKGTKRLRMKASSLDGRDFSNMDLENADFSFSSLKDINFDGANLRNAKLRFSALDRATFRNTDLRNADLSFSSLSDVDLSEAMVEGANFSFTSHQKSLNKLDFNLIGAIQNQGWIGTLIAIVLGAIILYGINAIAFFTAEIYYTHEPVRIKLYQYLVSQNIIAGVFTILFTQQFTMWLDMLLDKVYIKHLLLSLAILILNNALSIAIYFFFGINIVRKYRIMYPSEAAQNAPWYWYMWGAIIVANTFYYFSRAGKQISRKISDQEYQLLNLEKLKTRAELDALQARINPHFLYNSLNSIASLVHDDPDRAEEMTLLLSRLFRYTTGRKTNDYFDTIENELEMVDTYLKVEKVRFGDRLKFNVEVTVAALKVLQVPKFILQPIVENAIKHGISKMAEQGNIVVKIYEKDNWLHLCVSDNGPAFPENMGAGYGIKSIQDKLKLLYGENARLELHNDPCKSVNISILKTAIDTSLN
;
A
#
# COMPACT_ATOMS: atom_id res chain seq x y z
N MET A 1 -6.76 30.68 -32.81
CA MET A 1 -6.12 29.51 -33.45
C MET A 1 -6.41 28.33 -32.55
N GLU A 2 -7.38 27.51 -32.96
CA GLU A 2 -7.72 26.26 -32.28
C GLU A 2 -6.55 25.29 -32.38
N ASP A 3 -6.02 24.90 -31.22
CA ASP A 3 -5.07 23.80 -31.12
C ASP A 3 -5.84 22.51 -31.42
N LYS A 4 -5.51 21.88 -32.55
CA LYS A 4 -6.08 20.60 -32.98
C LYS A 4 -5.57 19.53 -32.02
N GLY A 5 -6.28 19.37 -30.91
CA GLY A 5 -5.96 18.43 -29.84
C GLY A 5 -5.70 17.03 -30.38
N THR A 6 -4.47 16.55 -30.18
CA THR A 6 -4.14 15.14 -30.18
C THR A 6 -5.18 14.43 -29.31
N LYS A 7 -5.99 13.57 -29.94
CA LYS A 7 -6.99 12.76 -29.25
C LYS A 7 -6.27 11.90 -28.22
N ARG A 8 -6.36 12.31 -26.95
CA ARG A 8 -5.85 11.53 -25.82
C ARG A 8 -6.50 10.16 -25.85
N LEU A 9 -5.69 9.10 -25.83
CA LEU A 9 -6.19 7.74 -25.71
C LEU A 9 -6.92 7.61 -24.38
N ARG A 10 -8.23 7.37 -24.41
CA ARG A 10 -9.07 7.17 -23.23
C ARG A 10 -9.55 5.74 -23.21
N MET A 11 -8.96 4.94 -22.33
CA MET A 11 -9.32 3.56 -22.05
C MET A 11 -9.58 3.42 -20.55
N LYS A 12 -10.52 4.21 -20.05
CA LYS A 12 -10.92 4.25 -18.64
C LYS A 12 -11.95 3.17 -18.36
N ALA A 13 -11.83 2.49 -17.23
CA ALA A 13 -12.75 1.41 -16.81
C ALA A 13 -12.92 0.30 -17.87
N SER A 14 -11.84 -0.01 -18.60
CA SER A 14 -11.80 -1.05 -19.62
C SER A 14 -11.04 -2.27 -19.16
N SER A 15 -11.36 -3.45 -19.71
CA SER A 15 -10.55 -4.65 -19.55
C SER A 15 -9.58 -4.81 -20.73
N LEU A 16 -8.28 -4.77 -20.45
CA LEU A 16 -7.18 -4.83 -21.41
C LEU A 16 -6.11 -5.85 -20.96
N ASP A 17 -6.50 -6.84 -20.17
CA ASP A 17 -5.59 -7.87 -19.67
C ASP A 17 -4.86 -8.58 -20.83
N GLY A 18 -3.55 -8.79 -20.67
CA GLY A 18 -2.70 -9.50 -21.63
C GLY A 18 -2.42 -8.77 -22.95
N ARG A 19 -2.82 -7.50 -23.09
CA ARG A 19 -2.58 -6.71 -24.31
C ARG A 19 -1.12 -6.28 -24.41
N ASP A 20 -0.66 -6.09 -25.65
CA ASP A 20 0.68 -5.55 -25.94
C ASP A 20 0.60 -4.10 -26.42
N PHE A 21 1.24 -3.22 -25.66
CA PHE A 21 1.39 -1.78 -25.89
C PHE A 21 2.88 -1.38 -25.98
N SER A 22 3.77 -2.34 -26.17
CA SER A 22 5.20 -2.07 -26.25
C SER A 22 5.55 -1.06 -27.35
N ASN A 23 6.51 -0.18 -27.07
CA ASN A 23 7.00 0.88 -27.95
C ASN A 23 5.93 1.89 -28.45
N MET A 24 4.74 1.92 -27.84
CA MET A 24 3.69 2.85 -28.22
C MET A 24 3.87 4.23 -27.58
N ASP A 25 3.44 5.27 -28.30
CA ASP A 25 3.29 6.61 -27.72
C ASP A 25 1.92 6.76 -27.06
N LEU A 26 1.93 6.71 -25.72
CA LEU A 26 0.77 6.76 -24.84
C LEU A 26 0.82 7.97 -23.91
N GLU A 27 1.48 9.05 -24.34
CA GLU A 27 1.58 10.27 -23.57
C GLU A 27 0.18 10.83 -23.26
N ASN A 28 -0.06 11.22 -22.01
CA ASN A 28 -1.36 11.73 -21.53
C ASN A 28 -2.54 10.74 -21.68
N ALA A 29 -2.27 9.45 -21.88
CA ALA A 29 -3.33 8.43 -21.93
C ALA A 29 -4.03 8.28 -20.57
N ASP A 30 -5.31 7.93 -20.59
CA ASP A 30 -6.11 7.69 -19.39
C ASP A 30 -6.58 6.24 -19.35
N PHE A 31 -5.94 5.46 -18.48
CA PHE A 31 -6.22 4.07 -18.13
C PHE A 31 -6.81 3.92 -16.72
N SER A 32 -7.32 4.99 -16.12
CA SER A 32 -7.82 4.94 -14.75
C SER A 32 -8.92 3.87 -14.61
N PHE A 33 -8.97 3.15 -13.49
CA PHE A 33 -9.98 2.11 -13.19
C PHE A 33 -10.00 0.90 -14.14
N SER A 34 -8.97 0.72 -14.98
CA SER A 34 -8.94 -0.36 -15.97
C SER A 34 -8.28 -1.63 -15.42
N SER A 35 -8.69 -2.80 -15.94
CA SER A 35 -7.96 -4.05 -15.74
C SER A 35 -6.86 -4.13 -16.79
N LEU A 36 -5.61 -4.24 -16.33
CA LEU A 36 -4.38 -4.21 -17.12
C LEU A 36 -3.44 -5.34 -16.66
N LYS A 37 -3.98 -6.48 -16.25
CA LYS A 37 -3.17 -7.60 -15.76
C LYS A 37 -2.40 -8.22 -16.91
N ASP A 38 -1.16 -8.64 -16.67
CA ASP A 38 -0.30 -9.25 -17.70
C ASP A 38 -0.07 -8.36 -18.95
N ILE A 39 -0.26 -7.04 -18.82
CA ILE A 39 -0.10 -6.09 -19.93
C ILE A 39 1.38 -5.83 -20.21
N ASN A 40 1.75 -5.64 -21.47
CA ASN A 40 3.11 -5.28 -21.87
C ASN A 40 3.20 -3.79 -22.26
N PHE A 41 3.94 -3.00 -21.50
CA PHE A 41 4.26 -1.58 -21.78
C PHE A 41 5.75 -1.35 -22.09
N ASP A 42 6.52 -2.41 -22.38
CA ASP A 42 7.96 -2.30 -22.57
C ASP A 42 8.32 -1.28 -23.68
N GLY A 43 9.19 -0.32 -23.38
CA GLY A 43 9.61 0.74 -24.30
C GLY A 43 8.55 1.80 -24.63
N ALA A 44 7.36 1.75 -24.02
CA ALA A 44 6.30 2.72 -24.28
C ALA A 44 6.59 4.11 -23.68
N ASN A 45 6.00 5.16 -24.25
CA ASN A 45 5.97 6.50 -23.67
C ASN A 45 4.66 6.71 -22.91
N LEU A 46 4.70 6.67 -21.58
CA LEU A 46 3.56 6.86 -20.67
C LEU A 46 3.68 8.16 -19.85
N ARG A 47 4.41 9.16 -20.34
CA ARG A 47 4.53 10.44 -19.63
C ARG A 47 3.15 11.06 -19.39
N ASN A 48 2.94 11.57 -18.17
CA ASN A 48 1.68 12.17 -17.73
C ASN A 48 0.43 11.25 -17.87
N ALA A 49 0.62 9.94 -18.06
CA ALA A 49 -0.49 9.00 -18.18
C ALA A 49 -1.18 8.78 -16.82
N LYS A 50 -2.48 8.47 -16.85
CA LYS A 50 -3.27 8.18 -15.65
C LYS A 50 -3.58 6.70 -15.58
N LEU A 51 -2.97 6.00 -14.62
CA LEU A 51 -3.18 4.58 -14.33
C LEU A 51 -3.71 4.38 -12.89
N ARG A 52 -4.32 5.40 -12.29
CA ARG A 52 -4.84 5.29 -10.92
C ARG A 52 -5.98 4.27 -10.83
N PHE A 53 -6.04 3.53 -9.73
CA PHE A 53 -7.03 2.48 -9.50
C PHE A 53 -7.05 1.37 -10.57
N SER A 54 -6.00 1.20 -11.38
CA SER A 54 -5.93 0.11 -12.35
C SER A 54 -5.38 -1.18 -11.73
N ALA A 55 -5.76 -2.34 -12.28
CA ALA A 55 -5.19 -3.61 -11.89
C ALA A 55 -3.99 -3.96 -12.79
N LEU A 56 -2.76 -3.76 -12.33
CA LEU A 56 -1.53 -3.93 -13.12
C LEU A 56 -0.72 -5.17 -12.70
N ASP A 57 -1.34 -6.15 -12.05
CA ASP A 57 -0.64 -7.35 -11.60
C ASP A 57 0.03 -8.07 -12.79
N ARG A 58 1.34 -8.39 -12.67
CA ARG A 58 2.20 -9.00 -13.70
C ARG A 58 2.41 -8.16 -14.97
N ALA A 59 2.14 -6.86 -14.92
CA ALA A 59 2.49 -5.95 -16.02
C ALA A 59 4.01 -5.80 -16.21
N THR A 60 4.45 -5.52 -17.43
CA THR A 60 5.86 -5.18 -17.74
C THR A 60 5.99 -3.73 -18.22
N PHE A 61 7.00 -3.03 -17.70
CA PHE A 61 7.30 -1.62 -17.98
C PHE A 61 8.81 -1.43 -18.25
N ARG A 62 9.45 -2.40 -18.92
CA ARG A 62 10.91 -2.34 -19.14
C ARG A 62 11.25 -1.18 -20.07
N ASN A 63 12.21 -0.34 -19.69
CA ASN A 63 12.65 0.82 -20.50
C ASN A 63 11.48 1.77 -20.88
N THR A 64 10.42 1.82 -20.07
CA THR A 64 9.23 2.65 -20.29
C THR A 64 9.41 4.04 -19.68
N ASP A 65 8.93 5.09 -20.35
CA ASP A 65 8.94 6.45 -19.81
C ASP A 65 7.66 6.74 -19.02
N LEU A 66 7.75 6.73 -17.69
CA LEU A 66 6.65 6.94 -16.75
C LEU A 66 6.68 8.33 -16.09
N ARG A 67 7.47 9.29 -16.59
CA ARG A 67 7.65 10.57 -15.89
C ARG A 67 6.31 11.29 -15.71
N ASN A 68 6.03 11.72 -14.47
CA ASN A 68 4.77 12.35 -14.05
C ASN A 68 3.50 11.50 -14.26
N ALA A 69 3.61 10.19 -14.48
CA ALA A 69 2.44 9.30 -14.54
C ALA A 69 1.80 9.13 -13.16
N ASP A 70 0.47 8.97 -13.11
CA ASP A 70 -0.27 8.74 -11.87
C ASP A 70 -0.71 7.28 -11.76
N LEU A 71 -0.02 6.49 -10.94
CA LEU A 71 -0.31 5.09 -10.65
C LEU A 71 -0.92 4.91 -9.26
N SER A 72 -1.45 5.97 -8.64
CA SER A 72 -1.96 5.88 -7.26
C SER A 72 -3.09 4.85 -7.13
N PHE A 73 -3.12 4.12 -6.02
CA PHE A 73 -4.13 3.09 -5.73
C PHE A 73 -4.21 1.92 -6.73
N SER A 74 -3.20 1.70 -7.58
CA SER A 74 -3.15 0.54 -8.48
C SER A 74 -2.60 -0.73 -7.79
N SER A 75 -2.98 -1.91 -8.29
CA SER A 75 -2.32 -3.17 -7.90
C SER A 75 -1.07 -3.39 -8.76
N LEU A 76 0.08 -3.68 -8.14
CA LEU A 76 1.37 -3.86 -8.80
C LEU A 76 2.05 -5.19 -8.39
N SER A 77 1.28 -6.26 -8.18
CA SER A 77 1.88 -7.54 -7.77
C SER A 77 2.69 -8.13 -8.92
N ASP A 78 3.96 -8.50 -8.70
CA ASP A 78 4.86 -9.10 -9.70
C ASP A 78 5.08 -8.25 -10.96
N VAL A 79 5.10 -6.92 -10.83
CA VAL A 79 5.37 -6.00 -11.94
C VAL A 79 6.86 -5.84 -12.21
N ASP A 80 7.25 -5.82 -13.48
CA ASP A 80 8.63 -5.55 -13.91
C ASP A 80 8.80 -4.08 -14.31
N LEU A 81 9.62 -3.34 -13.55
CA LEU A 81 9.94 -1.92 -13.79
C LEU A 81 11.42 -1.71 -14.16
N SER A 82 12.11 -2.75 -14.61
CA SER A 82 13.54 -2.68 -14.91
C SER A 82 13.82 -1.58 -15.94
N GLU A 83 14.72 -0.65 -15.60
CA GLU A 83 15.15 0.46 -16.47
C GLU A 83 14.04 1.48 -16.84
N ALA A 84 12.91 1.49 -16.13
CA ALA A 84 11.85 2.49 -16.35
C ALA A 84 12.23 3.90 -15.84
N MET A 85 11.85 4.95 -16.58
CA MET A 85 12.05 6.35 -16.16
C MET A 85 10.87 6.83 -15.31
N VAL A 86 11.02 6.90 -13.98
CA VAL A 86 9.90 7.14 -13.05
C VAL A 86 9.91 8.51 -12.36
N GLU A 87 10.70 9.48 -12.84
CA GLU A 87 10.81 10.80 -12.20
C GLU A 87 9.45 11.51 -12.14
N GLY A 88 9.01 11.89 -10.93
CA GLY A 88 7.73 12.56 -10.71
C GLY A 88 6.49 11.67 -10.80
N ALA A 89 6.65 10.36 -11.04
CA ALA A 89 5.53 9.42 -11.06
C ALA A 89 4.95 9.19 -9.65
N ASN A 90 3.62 9.10 -9.57
CA ASN A 90 2.90 8.93 -8.30
C ASN A 90 2.54 7.46 -8.06
N PHE A 91 3.21 6.82 -7.09
CA PHE A 91 2.96 5.43 -6.67
C PHE A 91 2.26 5.32 -5.31
N SER A 92 1.66 6.40 -4.81
CA SER A 92 1.02 6.39 -3.49
C SER A 92 -0.08 5.31 -3.40
N PHE A 93 -0.08 4.56 -2.29
CA PHE A 93 -1.08 3.53 -1.99
C PHE A 93 -1.13 2.35 -2.99
N THR A 94 -0.01 2.01 -3.63
CA THR A 94 0.10 0.83 -4.51
C THR A 94 0.46 -0.45 -3.74
N SER A 95 0.03 -1.63 -4.23
CA SER A 95 0.17 -2.91 -3.49
C SER A 95 1.62 -3.40 -3.30
N HIS A 96 2.61 -2.78 -3.94
CA HIS A 96 4.01 -3.25 -3.94
C HIS A 96 5.04 -2.21 -3.49
N GLN A 97 4.64 -1.27 -2.62
CA GLN A 97 5.51 -0.22 -2.04
C GLN A 97 6.81 -0.77 -1.39
N LYS A 98 6.86 -2.07 -1.05
CA LYS A 98 7.99 -2.76 -0.41
C LYS A 98 9.18 -3.05 -1.34
N SER A 99 9.00 -3.10 -2.67
CA SER A 99 10.08 -3.41 -3.63
C SER A 99 10.75 -2.15 -4.21
N LEU A 100 9.99 -1.08 -4.41
CA LEU A 100 10.48 0.16 -5.02
C LEU A 100 11.41 0.97 -4.11
N ASN A 101 11.34 0.78 -2.80
CA ASN A 101 12.24 1.43 -1.83
C ASN A 101 13.62 0.76 -1.71
N LYS A 102 13.90 -0.28 -2.51
CA LYS A 102 15.18 -0.99 -2.51
C LYS A 102 16.20 -0.45 -3.52
N LEU A 103 15.87 0.63 -4.22
CA LEU A 103 16.84 1.39 -5.01
C LEU A 103 17.65 2.30 -4.09
N ASP A 104 18.77 1.75 -3.63
CA ASP A 104 20.02 2.43 -3.26
C ASP A 104 19.89 3.87 -2.72
N PHE A 105 19.47 4.00 -1.46
CA PHE A 105 19.87 5.18 -0.66
C PHE A 105 21.34 5.05 -0.25
N ASN A 106 22.23 5.05 -1.25
CA ASN A 106 23.62 5.38 -1.08
C ASN A 106 23.72 6.87 -0.70
N LEU A 107 24.85 7.27 -0.11
CA LEU A 107 25.21 8.67 0.18
C LEU A 107 24.92 9.62 -1.01
N ILE A 108 24.95 9.08 -2.24
CA ILE A 108 24.59 9.70 -3.52
C ILE A 108 23.11 10.13 -3.60
N GLY A 109 22.16 9.33 -3.12
CA GLY A 109 20.73 9.66 -3.13
C GLY A 109 20.37 10.81 -2.17
N ALA A 110 21.08 10.93 -1.05
CA ALA A 110 20.96 12.06 -0.12
C ALA A 110 21.54 13.37 -0.70
N ILE A 111 22.52 13.25 -1.60
CA ILE A 111 23.15 14.37 -2.32
C ILE A 111 22.30 14.80 -3.53
N GLN A 112 21.76 13.85 -4.30
CA GLN A 112 20.99 14.12 -5.51
C GLN A 112 19.62 14.75 -5.23
N ASN A 113 18.96 14.40 -4.13
CA ASN A 113 17.66 14.97 -3.76
C ASN A 113 17.70 16.42 -3.24
N GLN A 114 18.85 17.09 -3.22
CA GLN A 114 19.00 18.48 -2.72
C GLN A 114 19.18 19.54 -3.82
N GLY A 115 18.95 19.20 -5.10
CA GLY A 115 19.15 20.13 -6.21
C GLY A 115 20.61 20.59 -6.34
N TRP A 116 20.84 21.80 -6.88
CA TRP A 116 22.19 22.32 -7.18
C TRP A 116 23.11 22.45 -5.94
N ILE A 117 22.52 22.66 -4.75
CA ILE A 117 23.25 22.79 -3.48
C ILE A 117 23.84 21.43 -3.07
N GLY A 118 23.08 20.35 -3.24
CA GLY A 118 23.56 18.99 -3.00
C GLY A 118 24.73 18.62 -3.90
N THR A 119 24.62 18.93 -5.20
CA THR A 119 25.70 18.73 -6.18
C THR A 119 26.97 19.48 -5.78
N LEU A 120 26.85 20.74 -5.35
CA LEU A 120 28.00 21.52 -4.89
C LEU A 120 28.67 20.89 -3.66
N ILE A 121 27.88 20.44 -2.68
CA ILE A 121 28.39 19.75 -1.48
C ILE A 121 29.13 18.48 -1.89
N ALA A 122 28.58 17.67 -2.80
CA ALA A 122 29.26 16.46 -3.29
C ALA A 122 30.56 16.75 -4.02
N ILE A 123 30.61 17.77 -4.88
CA ILE A 123 31.83 18.16 -5.59
C ILE A 123 32.92 18.52 -4.57
N VAL A 124 32.58 19.34 -3.57
CA VAL A 124 33.51 19.75 -2.52
C VAL A 124 33.97 18.54 -1.69
N LEU A 125 33.05 17.67 -1.29
CA LEU A 125 33.36 16.48 -0.51
C LEU A 125 34.27 15.52 -1.29
N GLY A 126 33.94 15.28 -2.55
CA GLY A 126 34.70 14.44 -3.47
C GLY A 126 36.11 14.98 -3.68
N ALA A 127 36.26 16.30 -3.85
CA ALA A 127 37.56 16.95 -3.96
C ALA A 127 38.41 16.77 -2.68
N ILE A 128 37.80 16.92 -1.49
CA ILE A 128 38.49 16.72 -0.20
C ILE A 128 38.93 15.27 -0.03
N ILE A 129 38.05 14.30 -0.32
CA ILE A 129 38.37 12.87 -0.21
C ILE A 129 39.49 12.49 -1.18
N LEU A 130 39.38 12.91 -2.45
CA LEU A 130 40.38 12.64 -3.47
C LEU A 130 41.74 13.25 -3.10
N TYR A 131 41.75 14.50 -2.61
CA TYR A 131 42.98 15.14 -2.13
C TYR A 131 43.58 14.40 -0.94
N GLY A 132 42.74 13.95 0.01
CA GLY A 132 43.19 13.15 1.16
C GLY A 132 43.83 11.82 0.75
N ILE A 133 43.22 11.08 -0.18
CA ILE A 133 43.76 9.82 -0.71
C ILE A 133 45.10 10.07 -1.43
N ASN A 134 45.15 11.10 -2.29
CA ASN A 134 46.38 11.49 -2.99
C ASN A 134 47.48 11.94 -2.02
N ALA A 135 47.14 12.65 -0.95
CA ALA A 135 48.10 13.06 0.07
C ALA A 135 48.68 11.87 0.84
N ILE A 136 47.84 10.88 1.19
CA ILE A 136 48.30 9.63 1.80
C ILE A 136 49.29 8.92 0.86
N ALA A 137 48.91 8.73 -0.41
CA ALA A 137 49.78 8.10 -1.41
C ALA A 137 51.12 8.85 -1.57
N PHE A 138 51.08 10.19 -1.63
CA PHE A 138 52.26 11.03 -1.74
C PHE A 138 53.19 10.91 -0.53
N PHE A 139 52.69 11.07 0.69
CA PHE A 139 53.53 10.96 1.89
C PHE A 139 54.04 9.53 2.11
N THR A 140 53.27 8.51 1.76
CA THR A 140 53.74 7.12 1.78
C THR A 140 54.88 6.91 0.79
N ALA A 141 54.79 7.45 -0.43
CA ALA A 141 55.87 7.39 -1.41
C ALA A 141 57.12 8.14 -0.93
N GLU A 142 56.97 9.35 -0.38
CA GLU A 142 58.06 10.13 0.20
C GLU A 142 58.77 9.38 1.35
N ILE A 143 58.02 8.69 2.22
CA ILE A 143 58.61 7.86 3.28
C ILE A 143 59.38 6.67 2.71
N TYR A 144 58.93 6.08 1.61
CA TYR A 144 59.54 4.89 1.02
C TYR A 144 60.79 5.19 0.16
N TYR A 145 60.74 6.26 -0.64
CA TYR A 145 61.80 6.59 -1.60
C TYR A 145 62.84 7.58 -1.06
N THR A 146 62.57 8.28 0.04
CA THR A 146 63.55 9.18 0.66
C THR A 146 64.59 8.39 1.45
N HIS A 147 65.86 8.63 1.16
CA HIS A 147 66.99 7.96 1.85
C HIS A 147 67.53 8.79 3.04
N GLU A 148 67.04 10.02 3.21
CA GLU A 148 67.47 10.94 4.26
C GLU A 148 66.70 10.75 5.57
N PRO A 149 67.36 10.36 6.68
CA PRO A 149 66.68 9.94 7.91
C PRO A 149 65.93 11.08 8.63
N VAL A 150 66.38 12.33 8.44
CA VAL A 150 65.72 13.51 9.04
C VAL A 150 64.39 13.80 8.34
N ARG A 151 64.32 13.64 7.01
CA ARG A 151 63.10 13.84 6.21
C ARG A 151 62.07 12.75 6.48
N ILE A 152 62.50 11.48 6.52
CA ILE A 152 61.62 10.35 6.85
C ILE A 152 60.92 10.58 8.20
N LYS A 153 61.67 10.97 9.24
CA LYS A 153 61.10 11.25 10.57
C LYS A 153 60.12 12.41 10.57
N LEU A 154 60.36 13.45 9.77
CA LEU A 154 59.42 14.56 9.61
C LEU A 154 58.11 14.10 8.95
N TYR A 155 58.19 13.34 7.85
CA TYR A 155 56.99 12.83 7.17
C TYR A 155 56.19 11.89 8.06
N GLN A 156 56.85 10.97 8.78
CA GLN A 156 56.20 10.10 9.76
C GLN A 156 55.49 10.89 10.87
N TYR A 157 56.13 11.94 11.40
CA TYR A 157 55.53 12.82 12.38
C TYR A 157 54.28 13.54 11.82
N LEU A 158 54.37 14.14 10.63
CA LEU A 158 53.27 14.88 10.01
C LEU A 158 52.06 13.97 9.72
N VAL A 159 52.30 12.77 9.19
CA VAL A 159 51.24 11.77 8.95
C VAL A 159 50.60 11.35 10.28
N SER A 160 51.41 11.03 11.29
CA SER A 160 50.90 10.61 12.61
C SER A 160 50.07 11.71 13.26
N GLN A 161 50.53 12.96 13.21
CA GLN A 161 49.79 14.12 13.74
C GLN A 161 48.43 14.28 13.04
N ASN A 162 48.39 14.18 11.71
CA ASN A 162 47.14 14.32 10.95
C ASN A 162 46.14 13.19 11.25
N ILE A 163 46.61 11.94 11.35
CA ILE A 163 45.76 10.80 11.71
C ILE A 163 45.18 11.00 13.11
N ILE A 164 46.01 11.33 14.10
CA ILE A 164 45.56 11.55 15.48
C ILE A 164 44.54 12.70 15.55
N ALA A 165 44.81 13.81 14.87
CA ALA A 165 43.89 14.95 14.82
C ALA A 165 42.55 14.59 14.15
N GLY A 166 42.57 13.81 13.06
CA GLY A 166 41.37 13.35 12.38
C GLY A 166 40.52 12.42 13.24
N VAL A 167 41.15 11.41 13.87
CA VAL A 167 40.46 10.48 14.79
C VAL A 167 39.86 11.23 15.98
N PHE A 168 40.64 12.13 16.59
CA PHE A 168 40.16 12.97 17.69
C PHE A 168 38.95 13.80 17.25
N THR A 169 39.03 14.45 16.08
CA THR A 169 37.95 15.28 15.54
C THR A 169 36.65 14.50 15.40
N ILE A 170 36.70 13.29 14.82
CA ILE A 170 35.50 12.47 14.60
C ILE A 170 34.91 12.00 15.93
N LEU A 171 35.73 11.41 16.82
CA LEU A 171 35.27 10.87 18.09
C LEU A 171 34.72 11.97 19.00
N PHE A 172 35.42 13.10 19.09
CA PHE A 172 34.97 14.25 19.86
C PHE A 172 33.67 14.81 19.29
N THR A 173 33.56 14.96 17.97
CA THR A 173 32.32 15.41 17.32
C THR A 173 31.17 14.49 17.66
N GLN A 174 31.36 13.17 17.61
CA GLN A 174 30.31 12.19 17.94
C GLN A 174 29.82 12.34 19.39
N GLN A 175 30.73 12.41 20.36
CA GLN A 175 30.35 12.53 21.77
C GLN A 175 29.77 13.90 22.11
N PHE A 176 30.39 14.97 21.63
CA PHE A 176 30.00 16.34 21.95
C PHE A 176 28.66 16.71 21.32
N THR A 177 28.39 16.25 20.09
CA THR A 177 27.10 16.51 19.43
C THR A 177 25.96 15.74 20.07
N MET A 178 26.19 14.53 20.59
CA MET A 178 25.19 13.83 21.41
C MET A 178 24.80 14.65 22.64
N TRP A 179 25.78 15.25 23.32
CA TRP A 179 25.55 16.12 24.47
C TRP A 179 24.86 17.43 24.09
N LEU A 180 25.30 18.09 23.01
CA LEU A 180 24.65 19.30 22.49
C LEU A 180 23.21 19.05 22.03
N ASP A 181 22.92 17.86 21.48
CA ASP A 181 21.59 17.48 21.05
C ASP A 181 20.59 17.32 22.21
N MET A 182 21.06 17.08 23.43
CA MET A 182 20.22 17.03 24.64
C MET A 182 19.90 18.41 25.22
N LEU A 183 20.78 19.39 25.02
CA LEU A 183 20.71 20.69 25.72
C LEU A 183 20.16 21.82 24.85
N LEU A 184 20.29 21.71 23.53
CA LEU A 184 19.99 22.80 22.60
C LEU A 184 19.09 22.30 21.46
N ASP A 185 18.15 23.13 21.01
CA ASP A 185 17.32 22.81 19.84
C ASP A 185 17.90 23.39 18.55
N LYS A 186 18.47 24.61 18.62
CA LYS A 186 18.86 25.41 17.45
C LYS A 186 20.14 24.87 16.80
N VAL A 187 20.01 24.42 15.55
CA VAL A 187 21.06 23.73 14.78
C VAL A 187 22.30 24.60 14.54
N TYR A 188 22.10 25.87 14.19
CA TYR A 188 23.20 26.79 13.89
C TYR A 188 24.07 27.07 15.13
N ILE A 189 23.48 27.09 16.33
CA ILE A 189 24.22 27.26 17.59
C ILE A 189 25.10 26.04 17.85
N LYS A 190 24.60 24.83 17.54
CA LYS A 190 25.39 23.58 17.68
C LYS A 190 26.61 23.57 16.77
N HIS A 191 26.46 23.98 15.51
CA HIS A 191 27.59 24.12 14.57
C HIS A 191 28.62 25.15 15.06
N LEU A 192 28.15 26.28 15.59
CA LEU A 192 29.05 27.31 16.16
C LEU A 192 29.84 26.79 17.37
N LEU A 193 29.15 26.17 18.34
CA LEU A 193 29.78 25.62 19.54
C LEU A 193 30.72 24.46 19.22
N LEU A 194 30.33 23.56 18.30
CA LEU A 194 31.19 22.48 17.81
C LEU A 194 32.45 23.05 17.16
N SER A 195 32.31 24.07 16.31
CA SER A 195 33.44 24.71 15.64
C SER A 195 34.41 25.34 16.65
N LEU A 196 33.89 26.04 17.66
CA LEU A 196 34.71 26.64 18.71
C LEU A 196 35.41 25.58 19.58
N ALA A 197 34.71 24.52 19.96
CA ALA A 197 35.26 23.42 20.74
C ALA A 197 36.37 22.68 19.97
N ILE A 198 36.13 22.35 18.71
CA ILE A 198 37.13 21.72 17.84
C ILE A 198 38.33 22.64 17.63
N LEU A 199 38.11 23.94 17.38
CA LEU A 199 39.18 24.91 17.23
C LEU A 199 40.09 24.91 18.47
N ILE A 200 39.54 24.94 19.69
CA ILE A 200 40.34 25.01 20.92
C ILE A 200 41.02 23.66 21.19
N LEU A 201 40.25 22.58 21.24
CA LEU A 201 40.73 21.28 21.72
C LEU A 201 41.66 20.59 20.72
N ASN A 202 41.37 20.66 19.42
CA ASN A 202 42.24 20.07 18.40
C ASN A 202 43.59 20.81 18.33
N ASN A 203 43.60 22.12 18.53
CA ASN A 203 44.85 22.89 18.60
C ASN A 203 45.63 22.60 19.89
N ALA A 204 44.96 22.52 21.05
CA ALA A 204 45.60 22.11 22.29
C ALA A 204 46.27 20.73 22.16
N LEU A 205 45.57 19.77 21.54
CA LEU A 205 46.12 18.44 21.24
C LEU A 205 47.31 18.52 20.29
N SER A 206 47.20 19.30 19.21
CA SER A 206 48.29 19.47 18.22
C SER A 206 49.54 20.10 18.85
N ILE A 207 49.36 21.11 19.71
CA ILE A 207 50.45 21.74 20.45
C ILE A 207 51.11 20.74 21.41
N ALA A 208 50.31 19.94 22.12
CA ALA A 208 50.83 18.90 23.01
C ALA A 208 51.67 17.86 22.24
N ILE A 209 51.14 17.34 21.12
CA ILE A 209 51.86 16.38 20.27
C ILE A 209 53.17 16.99 19.73
N TYR A 210 53.13 18.24 19.28
CA TYR A 210 54.33 18.96 18.84
C TYR A 210 55.36 19.07 19.97
N PHE A 211 54.94 19.43 21.18
CA PHE A 211 55.85 19.60 22.31
C PHE A 211 56.52 18.28 22.72
N PHE A 212 55.75 17.19 22.81
CA PHE A 212 56.27 15.89 23.25
C PHE A 212 57.06 15.14 22.17
N PHE A 213 56.63 15.20 20.91
CA PHE A 213 57.16 14.35 19.84
C PHE A 213 57.76 15.15 18.66
N GLY A 214 57.22 16.33 18.35
CA GLY A 214 57.59 17.09 17.15
C GLY A 214 58.79 18.01 17.30
N ILE A 215 58.99 18.63 18.47
CA ILE A 215 59.93 19.75 18.65
C ILE A 215 61.36 19.40 18.27
N ASN A 216 61.82 18.20 18.63
CA ASN A 216 63.17 17.73 18.32
C ASN A 216 63.34 17.39 16.84
N ILE A 217 62.30 16.84 16.21
CA ILE A 217 62.29 16.47 14.79
C ILE A 217 62.31 17.73 13.93
N VAL A 218 61.37 18.64 14.19
CA VAL A 218 61.22 19.90 13.45
C VAL A 218 62.45 20.80 13.62
N ARG A 219 63.01 20.90 14.84
CA ARG A 219 64.24 21.69 15.06
C ARG A 219 65.43 21.15 14.27
N LYS A 220 65.64 19.82 14.26
CA LYS A 220 66.73 19.19 13.48
C LYS A 220 66.56 19.44 11.99
N TYR A 221 65.35 19.30 11.48
CA TYR A 221 65.02 19.59 10.09
C TYR A 221 65.28 21.07 9.74
N ARG A 222 64.86 22.00 10.62
CA ARG A 222 65.02 23.45 10.39
C ARG A 222 66.47 23.88 10.23
N ILE A 223 67.36 23.29 11.04
CA ILE A 223 68.80 23.57 11.01
C ILE A 223 69.46 23.02 9.74
N MET A 224 69.03 21.83 9.30
CA MET A 224 69.63 21.13 8.16
C MET A 224 69.18 21.70 6.81
N TYR A 225 67.95 22.23 6.72
CA TYR A 225 67.36 22.70 5.46
C TYR A 225 66.80 24.14 5.54
N PRO A 226 67.61 25.15 5.88
CA PRO A 226 67.15 26.51 6.24
C PRO A 226 66.44 27.27 5.11
N SER A 227 66.66 26.90 3.84
CA SER A 227 66.10 27.58 2.67
C SER A 227 64.77 27.00 2.17
N GLU A 228 64.23 25.96 2.81
CA GLU A 228 63.01 25.30 2.32
C GLU A 228 61.73 26.04 2.72
N ALA A 229 60.83 26.20 1.75
CA ALA A 229 59.56 26.93 1.90
C ALA A 229 58.64 26.35 3.00
N ALA A 230 58.77 25.07 3.33
CA ALA A 230 58.03 24.42 4.40
C ALA A 230 58.23 25.08 5.78
N GLN A 231 59.34 25.81 5.99
CA GLN A 231 59.60 26.54 7.23
C GLN A 231 58.73 27.79 7.41
N ASN A 232 58.25 28.36 6.30
CA ASN A 232 57.43 29.58 6.29
C ASN A 232 55.94 29.29 6.08
N ALA A 233 55.56 28.01 6.04
CA ALA A 233 54.17 27.60 5.89
C ALA A 233 53.35 28.13 7.07
N PRO A 234 52.28 28.92 6.84
CA PRO A 234 51.51 29.46 7.92
C PRO A 234 50.70 28.36 8.59
N TRP A 235 51.09 28.00 9.81
CA TRP A 235 50.52 26.89 10.58
C TRP A 235 49.00 27.00 10.81
N TYR A 236 48.44 28.22 10.77
CA TYR A 236 47.01 28.46 10.97
C TYR A 236 46.13 27.91 9.84
N TRP A 237 46.66 27.66 8.63
CA TRP A 237 45.91 27.01 7.56
C TRP A 237 45.46 25.60 7.94
N TYR A 238 46.25 24.89 8.74
CA TYR A 238 45.92 23.54 9.19
C TYR A 238 44.79 23.50 10.23
N MET A 239 44.39 24.66 10.79
CA MET A 239 43.31 24.74 11.78
C MET A 239 41.93 24.56 11.15
N TRP A 240 41.75 24.93 9.88
CA TRP A 240 40.45 24.91 9.21
C TRP A 240 39.98 23.50 8.85
N GLY A 241 40.90 22.57 8.59
CA GLY A 241 40.59 21.20 8.18
C GLY A 241 39.71 20.47 9.21
N ALA A 242 40.09 20.53 10.49
CA ALA A 242 39.34 19.87 11.57
C ALA A 242 37.92 20.44 11.73
N ILE A 243 37.76 21.77 11.58
CA ILE A 243 36.45 22.43 11.66
C ILE A 243 35.54 21.98 10.51
N ILE A 244 36.08 21.96 9.29
CA ILE A 244 35.33 21.54 8.10
C ILE A 244 34.90 20.08 8.25
N VAL A 245 35.81 19.19 8.66
CA VAL A 245 35.53 17.76 8.88
C VAL A 245 34.46 17.57 9.96
N ALA A 246 34.59 18.22 11.11
CA ALA A 246 33.63 18.11 12.21
C ALA A 246 32.22 18.55 11.81
N ASN A 247 32.08 19.72 11.17
CA ASN A 247 30.78 20.24 10.77
C ASN A 247 30.13 19.41 9.65
N THR A 248 30.93 18.97 8.68
CA THR A 248 30.49 18.12 7.59
C THR A 248 30.00 16.77 8.14
N PHE A 249 30.79 16.14 9.01
CA PHE A 249 30.42 14.88 9.66
C PHE A 249 29.15 15.01 10.50
N TYR A 250 29.02 16.07 11.30
CA TYR A 250 27.81 16.33 12.09
C TYR A 250 26.57 16.49 11.20
N TYR A 251 26.68 17.24 10.10
CA TYR A 251 25.59 17.42 9.14
C TYR A 251 25.10 16.06 8.58
N PHE A 252 26.02 15.22 8.09
CA PHE A 252 25.65 13.90 7.55
C PHE A 252 25.10 12.95 8.61
N SER A 253 25.72 12.91 9.80
CA SER A 253 25.23 12.07 10.91
C SER A 253 23.79 12.44 11.30
N ARG A 254 23.50 13.75 11.36
CA ARG A 254 22.15 14.25 11.62
C ARG A 254 21.17 13.92 10.50
N ALA A 255 21.55 14.15 9.24
CA ALA A 255 20.71 13.82 8.09
C ALA A 255 20.34 12.32 8.08
N GLY A 256 21.33 11.44 8.34
CA GLY A 256 21.11 10.00 8.46
C GLY A 256 20.12 9.64 9.58
N LYS A 257 20.27 10.22 10.77
CA LYS A 257 19.33 10.01 11.90
C LYS A 257 17.90 10.45 11.57
N GLN A 258 17.73 11.57 10.87
CA GLN A 258 16.40 12.06 10.48
C GLN A 258 15.72 11.16 9.45
N ILE A 259 16.48 10.66 8.48
CA ILE A 259 15.98 9.71 7.48
C ILE A 259 15.55 8.40 8.16
N SER A 260 16.41 7.85 9.03
CA SER A 260 16.11 6.61 9.76
C SER A 260 14.83 6.72 10.61
N ARG A 261 14.61 7.85 11.29
CA ARG A 261 13.36 8.10 12.04
C ARG A 261 12.14 8.14 11.14
N LYS A 262 12.20 8.88 10.03
CA LYS A 262 11.10 8.96 9.06
C LYS A 262 10.73 7.60 8.49
N ILE A 263 11.73 6.77 8.18
CA ILE A 263 11.52 5.40 7.70
C ILE A 263 10.79 4.57 8.76
N SER A 264 11.26 4.61 10.01
CA SER A 264 10.64 3.85 11.11
C SER A 264 9.19 4.28 11.36
N ASP A 265 8.90 5.59 11.29
CA ASP A 265 7.53 6.11 11.44
C ASP A 265 6.63 5.63 10.29
N GLN A 266 7.14 5.61 9.05
CA GLN A 266 6.41 5.12 7.88
C GLN A 266 6.13 3.61 7.97
N GLU A 267 7.11 2.81 8.39
CA GLU A 267 6.93 1.37 8.62
C GLU A 267 5.86 1.09 9.67
N TYR A 268 5.87 1.86 10.77
CA TYR A 268 4.87 1.74 11.82
C TYR A 268 3.45 2.08 11.31
N GLN A 269 3.31 3.15 10.54
CA GLN A 269 2.02 3.54 9.94
C GLN A 269 1.51 2.47 8.97
N LEU A 270 2.38 1.91 8.14
CA LEU A 270 2.04 0.87 7.19
C LEU A 270 1.54 -0.40 7.91
N LEU A 271 2.24 -0.82 8.96
CA LEU A 271 1.84 -1.96 9.79
C LEU A 271 0.46 -1.75 10.44
N ASN A 272 0.20 -0.53 10.93
CA ASN A 272 -1.12 -0.20 11.51
C ASN A 272 -2.23 -0.22 10.45
N LEU A 273 -1.97 0.30 9.25
CA LEU A 273 -2.94 0.24 8.15
C LEU A 273 -3.22 -1.19 7.72
N GLU A 274 -2.20 -2.04 7.61
CA GLU A 274 -2.35 -3.46 7.30
C GLU A 274 -3.20 -4.17 8.36
N LYS A 275 -2.94 -3.90 9.66
CA LYS A 275 -3.75 -4.45 10.76
C LYS A 275 -5.21 -4.00 10.70
N LEU A 276 -5.47 -2.72 10.43
CA LEU A 276 -6.83 -2.19 10.29
C LEU A 276 -7.55 -2.80 9.09
N LYS A 277 -6.86 -2.96 7.96
CA LYS A 277 -7.38 -3.62 6.76
C LYS A 277 -7.76 -5.07 7.07
N THR A 278 -6.85 -5.85 7.64
CA THR A 278 -7.11 -7.25 8.02
C THR A 278 -8.28 -7.34 8.98
N ARG A 279 -8.39 -6.43 9.95
CA ARG A 279 -9.54 -6.40 10.87
C ARG A 279 -10.84 -6.08 10.14
N ALA A 280 -10.85 -5.10 9.25
CA ALA A 280 -12.03 -4.77 8.45
C ALA A 280 -12.46 -5.92 7.53
N GLU A 281 -11.50 -6.63 6.93
CA GLU A 281 -11.75 -7.83 6.13
C GLU A 281 -12.34 -8.96 6.99
N LEU A 282 -11.80 -9.20 8.19
CA LEU A 282 -12.34 -10.16 9.15
C LEU A 282 -13.74 -9.78 9.62
N ASP A 283 -13.98 -8.51 9.96
CA ASP A 283 -15.30 -8.01 10.38
C ASP A 283 -16.31 -8.15 9.23
N ALA A 284 -15.90 -7.87 7.99
CA ALA A 284 -16.75 -8.07 6.80
C ALA A 284 -17.03 -9.55 6.51
N LEU A 285 -16.06 -10.43 6.71
CA LEU A 285 -16.24 -11.89 6.60
C LEU A 285 -17.19 -12.40 7.69
N GLN A 286 -17.02 -11.95 8.94
CA GLN A 286 -17.93 -12.27 10.05
C GLN A 286 -19.35 -11.78 9.76
N ALA A 287 -19.50 -10.59 9.19
CA ALA A 287 -20.81 -10.05 8.83
C ALA A 287 -21.54 -10.86 7.74
N ARG A 288 -20.82 -11.60 6.88
CA ARG A 288 -21.42 -12.49 5.87
C ARG A 288 -22.03 -13.75 6.48
N ILE A 289 -21.71 -14.10 7.71
CA ILE A 289 -22.27 -15.25 8.43
C ILE A 289 -23.21 -14.72 9.50
N ASN A 290 -24.49 -15.05 9.43
CA ASN A 290 -25.45 -14.72 10.49
C ASN A 290 -25.16 -15.60 11.73
N PRO A 291 -24.55 -15.07 12.81
CA PRO A 291 -24.10 -15.91 13.92
C PRO A 291 -25.28 -16.57 14.64
N HIS A 292 -26.40 -15.86 14.74
CA HIS A 292 -27.61 -16.37 15.35
C HIS A 292 -28.22 -17.54 14.57
N PHE A 293 -28.21 -17.47 13.25
CA PHE A 293 -28.61 -18.61 12.41
C PHE A 293 -27.71 -19.82 12.68
N LEU A 294 -26.38 -19.63 12.69
CA LEU A 294 -25.43 -20.71 12.93
C LEU A 294 -25.62 -21.38 14.30
N TYR A 295 -25.75 -20.60 15.38
CA TYR A 295 -26.00 -21.14 16.71
C TYR A 295 -27.31 -21.95 16.76
N ASN A 296 -28.37 -21.45 16.13
CA ASN A 296 -29.65 -22.17 16.09
C ASN A 296 -29.55 -23.46 15.29
N SER A 297 -28.85 -23.45 14.15
CA SER A 297 -28.65 -24.64 13.35
C SER A 297 -27.86 -25.71 14.12
N LEU A 298 -26.78 -25.32 14.82
CA LEU A 298 -25.99 -26.24 15.64
C LEU A 298 -26.79 -26.83 16.81
N ASN A 299 -27.63 -26.02 17.47
CA ASN A 299 -28.50 -26.50 18.54
C ASN A 299 -29.56 -27.49 18.04
N SER A 300 -30.13 -27.24 16.85
CA SER A 300 -31.05 -28.20 16.20
C SER A 300 -30.34 -29.51 15.87
N ILE A 301 -29.13 -29.46 15.32
CA ILE A 301 -28.32 -30.67 15.09
C ILE A 301 -28.12 -31.41 16.41
N ALA A 302 -27.64 -30.74 17.46
CA ALA A 302 -27.39 -31.35 18.77
C ALA A 302 -28.63 -32.01 19.37
N SER A 303 -29.81 -31.43 19.18
CA SER A 303 -31.09 -32.04 19.60
C SER A 303 -31.48 -33.25 18.74
N LEU A 304 -31.16 -33.25 17.44
CA LEU A 304 -31.52 -34.32 16.52
C LEU A 304 -30.56 -35.51 16.58
N VAL A 305 -29.29 -35.33 16.96
CA VAL A 305 -28.27 -36.42 16.92
C VAL A 305 -28.72 -37.69 17.65
N HIS A 306 -29.48 -37.58 18.73
CA HIS A 306 -29.98 -38.74 19.48
C HIS A 306 -31.38 -39.20 19.05
N ASP A 307 -32.26 -38.26 18.67
CA ASP A 307 -33.68 -38.55 18.40
C ASP A 307 -33.93 -38.95 16.94
N ASP A 308 -33.23 -38.31 16.00
CA ASP A 308 -33.36 -38.52 14.55
C ASP A 308 -32.00 -38.25 13.84
N PRO A 309 -31.09 -39.24 13.86
CA PRO A 309 -29.74 -39.11 13.31
C PRO A 309 -29.71 -38.77 11.82
N ASP A 310 -30.66 -39.32 11.04
CA ASP A 310 -30.74 -39.10 9.60
C ASP A 310 -31.05 -37.63 9.28
N ARG A 311 -31.98 -37.01 10.03
CA ARG A 311 -32.26 -35.57 9.90
C ARG A 311 -31.11 -34.70 10.39
N ALA A 312 -30.36 -35.14 11.40
CA ALA A 312 -29.15 -34.45 11.85
C ALA A 312 -28.05 -34.45 10.77
N GLU A 313 -27.86 -35.58 10.08
CA GLU A 313 -26.95 -35.70 8.94
C GLU A 313 -27.41 -34.80 7.78
N GLU A 314 -28.70 -34.84 7.42
CA GLU A 314 -29.28 -33.98 6.39
C GLU A 314 -29.00 -32.50 6.68
N MET A 315 -29.27 -32.06 7.91
CA MET A 315 -29.02 -30.69 8.35
C MET A 315 -27.55 -30.30 8.24
N THR A 316 -26.64 -31.20 8.58
CA THR A 316 -25.19 -31.00 8.47
C THR A 316 -24.76 -30.81 7.02
N LEU A 317 -25.28 -31.64 6.11
CA LEU A 317 -24.99 -31.53 4.67
C LEU A 317 -25.56 -30.25 4.04
N LEU A 318 -26.77 -29.85 4.43
CA LEU A 318 -27.39 -28.60 3.99
C LEU A 318 -26.60 -27.39 4.48
N LEU A 319 -26.15 -27.38 5.73
CA LEU A 319 -25.35 -26.31 6.30
C LEU A 319 -23.98 -26.20 5.58
N SER A 320 -23.35 -27.33 5.27
CA SER A 320 -22.11 -27.38 4.47
C SER A 320 -22.30 -26.77 3.07
N ARG A 321 -23.40 -27.11 2.37
CA ARG A 321 -23.73 -26.50 1.06
C ARG A 321 -23.94 -24.98 1.19
N LEU A 322 -24.71 -24.54 2.19
CA LEU A 322 -24.98 -23.12 2.41
C LEU A 322 -23.67 -22.34 2.65
N PHE A 323 -22.76 -22.87 3.48
CA PHE A 323 -21.45 -22.25 3.72
C PHE A 323 -20.57 -22.23 2.48
N ARG A 324 -20.56 -23.30 1.69
CA ARG A 324 -19.83 -23.32 0.41
C ARG A 324 -20.33 -22.23 -0.53
N TYR A 325 -21.64 -21.94 -0.55
CA TYR A 325 -22.19 -20.86 -1.36
C TYR A 325 -21.81 -19.46 -0.86
N THR A 326 -21.78 -19.24 0.46
CA THR A 326 -21.42 -17.93 1.04
C THR A 326 -19.92 -17.66 1.04
N THR A 327 -19.07 -18.70 1.07
CA THR A 327 -17.60 -18.58 1.16
C THR A 327 -16.84 -18.93 -0.12
N GLY A 328 -17.40 -19.75 -1.02
CA GLY A 328 -16.67 -20.41 -2.09
C GLY A 328 -16.74 -19.78 -3.49
N ARG A 329 -17.45 -18.65 -3.69
CA ARG A 329 -17.52 -17.99 -5.01
C ARG A 329 -16.44 -16.91 -5.14
N LYS A 330 -15.71 -16.90 -6.28
CA LYS A 330 -14.69 -15.89 -6.61
C LYS A 330 -15.24 -14.49 -6.34
N THR A 331 -14.46 -13.70 -5.61
CA THR A 331 -14.81 -12.39 -5.03
C THR A 331 -15.08 -11.28 -6.05
N ASN A 332 -14.92 -11.53 -7.36
CA ASN A 332 -14.95 -10.49 -8.39
C ASN A 332 -16.24 -10.41 -9.23
N ASP A 333 -17.17 -11.35 -9.13
CA ASP A 333 -18.43 -11.26 -9.90
C ASP A 333 -19.56 -10.69 -9.03
N TYR A 334 -20.03 -9.49 -9.35
CA TYR A 334 -21.15 -8.82 -8.65
C TYR A 334 -22.51 -9.43 -8.99
N PHE A 335 -22.60 -10.14 -10.12
CA PHE A 335 -23.80 -10.78 -10.65
C PHE A 335 -23.68 -12.31 -10.57
N ASP A 336 -24.83 -12.97 -10.54
CA ASP A 336 -24.96 -14.43 -10.59
C ASP A 336 -26.28 -14.82 -11.26
N THR A 337 -26.42 -16.08 -11.66
CA THR A 337 -27.66 -16.55 -12.29
C THR A 337 -28.80 -16.63 -11.27
N ILE A 338 -30.03 -16.43 -11.73
CA ILE A 338 -31.23 -16.66 -10.90
C ILE A 338 -31.25 -18.11 -10.40
N GLU A 339 -30.79 -19.08 -11.18
CA GLU A 339 -30.65 -20.48 -10.74
C GLU A 339 -29.81 -20.60 -9.46
N ASN A 340 -28.66 -19.92 -9.44
CA ASN A 340 -27.74 -19.95 -8.32
C ASN A 340 -28.29 -19.22 -7.07
N GLU A 341 -29.05 -18.13 -7.24
CA GLU A 341 -29.77 -17.48 -6.13
C GLU A 341 -30.89 -18.37 -5.59
N LEU A 342 -31.65 -19.03 -6.48
CA LEU A 342 -32.74 -19.94 -6.07
C LEU A 342 -32.22 -21.19 -5.36
N GLU A 343 -31.09 -21.75 -5.79
CA GLU A 343 -30.48 -22.90 -5.11
C GLU A 343 -30.05 -22.54 -3.68
N MET A 344 -29.51 -21.32 -3.49
CA MET A 344 -29.15 -20.81 -2.18
C MET A 344 -30.39 -20.62 -1.29
N VAL A 345 -31.45 -20.02 -1.83
CA VAL A 345 -32.73 -19.84 -1.15
C VAL A 345 -33.38 -21.17 -0.77
N ASP A 346 -33.40 -22.15 -1.68
CA ASP A 346 -33.94 -23.49 -1.43
C ASP A 346 -33.14 -24.20 -0.34
N THR A 347 -31.80 -24.14 -0.40
CA THR A 347 -30.93 -24.71 0.65
C THR A 347 -31.21 -24.06 2.01
N TYR A 348 -31.32 -22.73 2.06
CA TYR A 348 -31.64 -22.00 3.28
C TYR A 348 -33.01 -22.40 3.86
N LEU A 349 -34.05 -22.44 3.02
CA LEU A 349 -35.40 -22.85 3.43
C LEU A 349 -35.46 -24.31 3.90
N LYS A 350 -34.66 -25.21 3.31
CA LYS A 350 -34.53 -26.60 3.79
C LYS A 350 -33.92 -26.66 5.18
N VAL A 351 -32.86 -25.88 5.47
CA VAL A 351 -32.28 -25.80 6.82
C VAL A 351 -33.32 -25.31 7.84
N GLU A 352 -34.05 -24.24 7.52
CA GLU A 352 -35.10 -23.73 8.40
C GLU A 352 -36.28 -24.72 8.51
N LYS A 353 -36.61 -25.49 7.47
CA LYS A 353 -37.65 -26.54 7.53
C LYS A 353 -37.27 -27.67 8.48
N VAL A 354 -35.99 -28.06 8.54
CA VAL A 354 -35.54 -29.03 9.55
C VAL A 354 -35.80 -28.48 10.96
N ARG A 355 -35.48 -27.20 11.20
CA ARG A 355 -35.64 -26.52 12.49
C ARG A 355 -37.10 -26.30 12.90
N PHE A 356 -37.96 -25.87 11.98
CA PHE A 356 -39.37 -25.60 12.24
C PHE A 356 -40.29 -26.82 12.04
N GLY A 357 -39.76 -27.91 11.49
CA GLY A 357 -40.51 -29.12 11.17
C GLY A 357 -41.69 -28.84 10.26
N ASP A 358 -42.83 -29.48 10.53
CA ASP A 358 -44.06 -29.33 9.73
C ASP A 358 -44.68 -27.94 9.83
N ARG A 359 -44.19 -27.08 10.72
CA ARG A 359 -44.68 -25.70 10.84
C ARG A 359 -44.24 -24.82 9.67
N LEU A 360 -43.19 -25.17 8.93
CA LEU A 360 -42.76 -24.42 7.75
C LEU A 360 -43.07 -25.20 6.47
N LYS A 361 -43.96 -24.65 5.66
CA LYS A 361 -44.14 -25.03 4.25
C LYS A 361 -43.54 -23.96 3.36
N PHE A 362 -42.92 -24.39 2.27
CA PHE A 362 -42.44 -23.47 1.26
C PHE A 362 -42.57 -24.05 -0.13
N ASN A 363 -42.64 -23.16 -1.12
CA ASN A 363 -42.70 -23.51 -2.53
C ASN A 363 -41.85 -22.53 -3.35
N VAL A 364 -41.10 -23.03 -4.33
CA VAL A 364 -40.24 -22.24 -5.21
C VAL A 364 -40.68 -22.49 -6.65
N GLU A 365 -41.24 -21.46 -7.29
CA GLU A 365 -41.82 -21.52 -8.63
C GLU A 365 -41.11 -20.58 -9.59
N VAL A 366 -40.81 -21.08 -10.79
CA VAL A 366 -40.30 -20.27 -11.91
C VAL A 366 -41.21 -20.51 -13.11
N THR A 367 -41.87 -19.46 -13.61
CA THR A 367 -42.88 -19.60 -14.67
C THR A 367 -42.28 -20.06 -16.00
N VAL A 368 -41.05 -19.65 -16.32
CA VAL A 368 -40.36 -20.02 -17.56
C VAL A 368 -38.90 -20.38 -17.25
N ALA A 369 -38.45 -21.57 -17.69
CA ALA A 369 -37.11 -22.07 -17.39
C ALA A 369 -35.98 -21.14 -17.90
N ALA A 370 -36.20 -20.42 -19.00
CA ALA A 370 -35.24 -19.47 -19.55
C ALA A 370 -34.88 -18.32 -18.59
N LEU A 371 -35.75 -18.00 -17.62
CA LEU A 371 -35.45 -16.97 -16.61
C LEU A 371 -34.30 -17.37 -15.69
N LYS A 372 -34.07 -18.67 -15.48
CA LYS A 372 -33.02 -19.18 -14.57
C LYS A 372 -31.61 -18.73 -14.95
N VAL A 373 -31.37 -18.49 -16.24
CA VAL A 373 -30.05 -18.14 -16.79
C VAL A 373 -29.76 -16.64 -16.71
N LEU A 374 -30.78 -15.81 -16.45
CA LEU A 374 -30.62 -14.36 -16.33
C LEU A 374 -29.70 -14.04 -15.16
N GLN A 375 -28.85 -13.03 -15.35
CA GLN A 375 -27.93 -12.56 -14.32
C GLN A 375 -28.55 -11.45 -13.48
N VAL A 376 -28.52 -11.62 -12.18
CA VAL A 376 -29.02 -10.66 -11.19
C VAL A 376 -27.95 -10.40 -10.14
N PRO A 377 -27.99 -9.28 -9.40
CA PRO A 377 -27.01 -9.01 -8.37
C PRO A 377 -27.07 -10.10 -7.29
N LYS A 378 -25.91 -10.52 -6.79
CA LYS A 378 -25.84 -11.54 -5.72
C LYS A 378 -26.58 -11.10 -4.46
N PHE A 379 -27.16 -12.07 -3.76
CA PHE A 379 -27.84 -11.94 -2.47
C PHE A 379 -29.01 -10.95 -2.51
N ILE A 380 -29.87 -11.03 -3.52
CA ILE A 380 -31.08 -10.20 -3.61
C ILE A 380 -32.31 -10.92 -3.05
N LEU A 381 -32.39 -12.25 -3.20
CA LEU A 381 -33.53 -13.03 -2.73
C LEU A 381 -33.36 -13.50 -1.29
N GLN A 382 -32.16 -13.96 -0.93
CA GLN A 382 -31.88 -14.52 0.41
C GLN A 382 -32.32 -13.58 1.55
N PRO A 383 -31.97 -12.27 1.58
CA PRO A 383 -32.34 -11.43 2.72
C PRO A 383 -33.87 -11.21 2.83
N ILE A 384 -34.60 -11.30 1.72
CA ILE A 384 -36.07 -11.21 1.72
C ILE A 384 -36.67 -12.47 2.36
N VAL A 385 -36.16 -13.64 1.98
CA VAL A 385 -36.59 -14.93 2.56
C VAL A 385 -36.22 -15.02 4.04
N GLU A 386 -35.02 -14.57 4.43
CA GLU A 386 -34.62 -14.47 5.83
C GLU A 386 -35.57 -13.57 6.63
N ASN A 387 -35.97 -12.43 6.06
CA ASN A 387 -36.94 -11.53 6.68
C ASN A 387 -38.32 -12.19 6.83
N ALA A 388 -38.80 -12.94 5.83
CA ALA A 388 -40.06 -13.67 5.90
C ALA A 388 -40.05 -14.72 7.03
N ILE A 389 -38.94 -15.46 7.22
CA ILE A 389 -38.78 -16.40 8.33
C ILE A 389 -38.69 -15.69 9.68
N LYS A 390 -37.81 -14.70 9.81
CA LYS A 390 -37.49 -14.07 11.10
C LYS A 390 -38.63 -13.18 11.61
N HIS A 391 -39.24 -12.41 10.73
CA HIS A 391 -40.26 -11.43 11.09
C HIS A 391 -41.69 -11.90 10.81
N GLY A 392 -41.86 -12.86 9.89
CA GLY A 392 -43.14 -13.53 9.64
C GLY A 392 -43.27 -14.80 10.49
N ILE A 393 -42.69 -15.90 10.00
CA ILE A 393 -42.95 -17.25 10.50
C ILE A 393 -42.57 -17.45 11.97
N SER A 394 -41.44 -16.91 12.41
CA SER A 394 -40.93 -17.09 13.78
C SER A 394 -41.83 -16.45 14.84
N LYS A 395 -42.69 -15.50 14.46
CA LYS A 395 -43.61 -14.79 15.38
C LYS A 395 -45.01 -15.41 15.42
N MET A 396 -45.30 -16.36 14.54
CA MET A 396 -46.59 -17.05 14.49
C MET A 396 -46.53 -18.34 15.30
N ALA A 397 -47.65 -18.75 15.87
CA ALA A 397 -47.83 -20.10 16.44
C ALA A 397 -48.30 -21.10 15.36
N GLU A 398 -49.08 -20.62 14.38
CA GLU A 398 -49.64 -21.40 13.29
C GLU A 398 -48.60 -21.84 12.24
N GLN A 399 -49.05 -22.60 11.24
CA GLN A 399 -48.22 -23.04 10.13
C GLN A 399 -47.84 -21.84 9.25
N GLY A 400 -46.54 -21.67 9.05
CA GLY A 400 -45.95 -20.71 8.14
C GLY A 400 -45.88 -21.24 6.72
N ASN A 401 -46.22 -20.39 5.74
CA ASN A 401 -46.08 -20.68 4.33
C ASN A 401 -45.27 -19.58 3.64
N ILE A 402 -44.25 -19.96 2.88
CA ILE A 402 -43.44 -19.05 2.06
C ILE A 402 -43.50 -19.48 0.60
N VAL A 403 -43.84 -18.56 -0.30
CA VAL A 403 -43.82 -18.82 -1.74
C VAL A 403 -42.83 -17.88 -2.41
N VAL A 404 -41.83 -18.46 -3.08
CA VAL A 404 -40.89 -17.73 -3.92
C VAL A 404 -41.32 -17.93 -5.36
N LYS A 405 -41.65 -16.85 -6.06
CA LYS A 405 -42.15 -16.90 -7.44
C LYS A 405 -41.35 -15.97 -8.34
N ILE A 406 -40.75 -16.54 -9.38
CA ILE A 406 -40.05 -15.80 -10.43
C ILE A 406 -40.84 -15.88 -11.72
N TYR A 407 -41.20 -14.71 -12.26
CA TYR A 407 -42.01 -14.62 -13.47
C TYR A 407 -41.67 -13.36 -14.27
N GLU A 408 -42.07 -13.36 -15.54
CA GLU A 408 -41.94 -12.20 -16.42
C GLU A 408 -43.34 -11.64 -16.72
N LYS A 409 -43.48 -10.32 -16.66
CA LYS A 409 -44.71 -9.61 -17.04
C LYS A 409 -44.35 -8.23 -17.57
N ASP A 410 -44.98 -7.81 -18.67
CA ASP A 410 -44.81 -6.46 -19.25
C ASP A 410 -43.33 -6.07 -19.52
N ASN A 411 -42.48 -7.04 -19.88
CA ASN A 411 -41.03 -6.90 -20.09
C ASN A 411 -40.20 -6.63 -18.80
N TRP A 412 -40.81 -6.86 -17.63
CA TRP A 412 -40.16 -6.84 -16.33
C TRP A 412 -39.97 -8.26 -15.80
N LEU A 413 -38.78 -8.52 -15.27
CA LEU A 413 -38.50 -9.66 -14.43
C LEU A 413 -39.01 -9.36 -13.01
N HIS A 414 -39.87 -10.21 -12.49
CA HIS A 414 -40.38 -10.14 -11.13
C HIS A 414 -39.79 -11.26 -10.28
N LEU A 415 -39.18 -10.87 -9.15
CA LEU A 415 -38.74 -11.78 -8.10
C LEU A 415 -39.59 -11.52 -6.85
N CYS A 416 -40.58 -12.37 -6.62
CA CYS A 416 -41.57 -12.19 -5.57
C CYS A 416 -41.38 -13.23 -4.46
N VAL A 417 -41.40 -12.77 -3.21
CA VAL A 417 -41.44 -13.64 -2.03
C VAL A 417 -42.67 -13.25 -1.23
N SER A 418 -43.59 -14.20 -1.02
CA SER A 418 -44.78 -14.00 -0.20
C SER A 418 -44.76 -14.89 1.03
N ASP A 419 -45.34 -14.39 2.12
CA ASP A 419 -45.50 -15.11 3.38
C ASP A 419 -46.87 -14.87 4.00
N ASN A 420 -47.34 -15.79 4.84
CA ASN A 420 -48.60 -15.64 5.60
C ASN A 420 -48.39 -15.00 6.99
N GLY A 421 -47.24 -14.35 7.20
CA GLY A 421 -46.92 -13.64 8.44
C GLY A 421 -47.72 -12.36 8.66
N PRO A 422 -47.58 -11.74 9.84
CA PRO A 422 -48.19 -10.44 10.12
C PRO A 422 -47.78 -9.40 9.08
N ALA A 423 -48.74 -8.56 8.68
CA ALA A 423 -48.59 -7.48 7.71
C ALA A 423 -47.42 -6.54 8.05
N PHE A 424 -46.85 -5.92 7.02
CA PHE A 424 -45.87 -4.85 7.21
C PHE A 424 -46.56 -3.66 7.91
N PRO A 425 -46.00 -3.13 9.02
CA PRO A 425 -46.58 -1.98 9.71
C PRO A 425 -46.58 -0.73 8.83
N GLU A 426 -47.61 0.13 8.95
CA GLU A 426 -47.77 1.34 8.12
C GLU A 426 -46.59 2.32 8.22
N ASN A 427 -45.92 2.37 9.38
CA ASN A 427 -44.76 3.23 9.65
C ASN A 427 -43.43 2.46 9.61
N MET A 428 -43.32 1.41 8.80
CA MET A 428 -42.06 0.68 8.67
C MET A 428 -41.05 1.54 7.92
N GLY A 429 -40.13 2.19 8.64
CA GLY A 429 -38.84 2.55 8.05
C GLY A 429 -38.22 1.26 7.51
N ALA A 430 -37.80 1.24 6.24
CA ALA A 430 -37.22 0.05 5.62
C ALA A 430 -36.14 -0.54 6.56
N GLY A 431 -36.38 -1.74 7.10
CA GLY A 431 -35.40 -2.40 7.95
C GLY A 431 -34.05 -2.51 7.22
N TYR A 432 -32.94 -2.53 7.95
CA TYR A 432 -31.58 -2.48 7.38
C TYR A 432 -31.36 -3.42 6.17
N GLY A 433 -31.97 -4.62 6.19
CA GLY A 433 -31.90 -5.58 5.08
C GLY A 433 -32.66 -5.16 3.80
N ILE A 434 -33.89 -4.65 3.92
CA ILE A 434 -34.69 -4.21 2.76
C ILE A 434 -34.12 -2.92 2.16
N LYS A 435 -33.68 -1.99 3.03
CA LYS A 435 -33.05 -0.74 2.60
C LYS A 435 -31.76 -1.01 1.82
N SER A 436 -30.93 -1.95 2.28
CA SER A 436 -29.71 -2.36 1.58
C SER A 436 -29.98 -2.92 0.17
N ILE A 437 -31.04 -3.71 0.01
CA ILE A 437 -31.47 -4.20 -1.32
C ILE A 437 -31.94 -3.02 -2.20
N GLN A 438 -32.73 -2.11 -1.64
CA GLN A 438 -33.25 -0.96 -2.37
C GLN A 438 -32.13 -0.01 -2.84
N ASP A 439 -31.15 0.25 -1.98
CA ASP A 439 -29.95 1.04 -2.30
C ASP A 439 -29.09 0.33 -3.35
N LYS A 440 -28.92 -1.01 -3.24
CA LYS A 440 -28.21 -1.84 -4.24
C LYS A 440 -28.89 -1.79 -5.61
N LEU A 441 -30.22 -1.94 -5.67
CA LEU A 441 -30.99 -1.88 -6.91
C LEU A 441 -30.89 -0.49 -7.56
N LYS A 442 -31.01 0.58 -6.77
CA LYS A 442 -30.88 1.96 -7.25
C LYS A 442 -29.48 2.25 -7.80
N LEU A 443 -28.44 1.73 -7.17
CA LEU A 443 -27.06 1.90 -7.63
C LEU A 443 -26.79 1.19 -8.96
N LEU A 444 -27.33 -0.02 -9.14
CA LEU A 444 -27.06 -0.87 -10.30
C LEU A 444 -27.97 -0.59 -11.50
N TYR A 445 -29.23 -0.25 -11.25
CA TYR A 445 -30.25 -0.14 -12.29
C TYR A 445 -30.94 1.22 -12.33
N GLY A 446 -30.69 2.13 -11.38
CA GLY A 446 -31.36 3.43 -11.30
C GLY A 446 -32.88 3.26 -11.20
N GLU A 447 -33.61 3.88 -12.11
CA GLU A 447 -35.09 3.79 -12.20
C GLU A 447 -35.58 2.50 -12.91
N ASN A 448 -34.66 1.69 -13.46
CA ASN A 448 -34.99 0.43 -14.14
C ASN A 448 -35.15 -0.77 -13.19
N ALA A 449 -35.10 -0.54 -11.88
CA ALA A 449 -35.46 -1.53 -10.88
C ALA A 449 -36.21 -0.89 -9.72
N ARG A 450 -37.16 -1.62 -9.15
CA ARG A 450 -37.92 -1.19 -7.97
C ARG A 450 -38.18 -2.36 -7.03
N LEU A 451 -38.29 -2.03 -5.75
CA LEU A 451 -38.71 -2.95 -4.70
C LEU A 451 -40.01 -2.42 -4.10
N GLU A 452 -41.02 -3.28 -4.06
CA GLU A 452 -42.34 -2.95 -3.54
C GLU A 452 -42.72 -3.93 -2.42
N LEU A 453 -43.37 -3.41 -1.39
CA LEU A 453 -43.95 -4.18 -0.30
C LEU A 453 -45.47 -4.13 -0.43
N HIS A 454 -46.10 -5.29 -0.50
CA HIS A 454 -47.55 -5.44 -0.62
C HIS A 454 -48.08 -6.19 0.59
N ASN A 455 -49.20 -5.74 1.16
CA ASN A 455 -49.93 -6.46 2.21
C ASN A 455 -51.16 -7.20 1.65
N ASP A 456 -51.77 -6.68 0.58
CA ASP A 456 -52.97 -7.21 -0.06
C ASP A 456 -52.69 -7.61 -1.52
N PRO A 457 -53.23 -8.73 -2.05
CA PRO A 457 -54.11 -9.71 -1.38
C PRO A 457 -53.38 -10.66 -0.42
N CYS A 458 -52.04 -10.66 -0.45
CA CYS A 458 -51.20 -11.37 0.50
C CYS A 458 -49.90 -10.61 0.72
N LYS A 459 -49.31 -10.77 1.90
CA LYS A 459 -48.06 -10.13 2.26
C LYS A 459 -46.94 -10.63 1.36
N SER A 460 -46.32 -9.71 0.62
CA SER A 460 -45.25 -10.02 -0.32
C SER A 460 -44.26 -8.89 -0.51
N VAL A 461 -43.03 -9.27 -0.84
CA VAL A 461 -41.98 -8.37 -1.29
C VAL A 461 -41.71 -8.71 -2.75
N ASN A 462 -41.85 -7.72 -3.63
CA ASN A 462 -41.66 -7.88 -5.06
C ASN A 462 -40.53 -7.00 -5.56
N ILE A 463 -39.46 -7.62 -6.08
CA ILE A 463 -38.44 -6.92 -6.85
C ILE A 463 -38.85 -6.98 -8.33
N SER A 464 -38.91 -5.83 -8.99
CA SER A 464 -39.13 -5.75 -10.44
C SER A 464 -37.90 -5.13 -11.09
N ILE A 465 -37.32 -5.80 -12.09
CA ILE A 465 -36.17 -5.32 -12.87
C ILE A 465 -36.53 -5.34 -14.36
N LEU A 466 -36.28 -4.24 -15.07
CA LEU A 466 -36.54 -4.17 -16.50
C LEU A 466 -35.57 -5.09 -17.25
N LYS A 467 -36.09 -5.98 -18.08
CA LYS A 467 -35.27 -7.04 -18.71
C LYS A 467 -34.14 -6.50 -19.60
N THR A 468 -34.39 -5.39 -20.29
CA THR A 468 -33.37 -4.71 -21.11
C THR A 468 -32.20 -4.15 -20.30
N ALA A 469 -32.43 -3.82 -19.01
CA ALA A 469 -31.38 -3.34 -18.10
C ALA A 469 -30.50 -4.48 -17.59
N ILE A 470 -31.01 -5.71 -17.58
CA ILE A 470 -30.25 -6.91 -17.22
C ILE A 470 -29.20 -7.21 -18.30
N ASP A 471 -29.60 -7.18 -19.57
CA ASP A 471 -28.70 -7.44 -20.70
C ASP A 471 -27.64 -6.35 -20.93
N THR A 472 -27.93 -5.10 -20.55
CA THR A 472 -26.96 -3.99 -20.65
C THR A 472 -25.91 -3.98 -19.55
N SER A 473 -26.17 -4.60 -18.39
CA SER A 473 -25.18 -4.73 -17.31
C SER A 473 -24.05 -5.74 -17.59
N LEU A 474 -24.11 -6.42 -18.75
CA LEU A 474 -23.14 -7.41 -19.22
C LEU A 474 -22.21 -6.88 -20.35
N ASN A 475 -22.42 -5.64 -20.83
CA ASN A 475 -21.58 -4.95 -21.83
C ASN A 475 -20.91 -3.73 -21.20
#